data_AF-A0A0G8ARZ7-F1
#
_entry.id   AF-A0A0G8ARZ7-F1
#
_cell.length_a   1.000
_cell.length_b   1.000
_cell.length_c   1.000
_cell.angle_alpha   90.00
_cell.angle_beta   90.00
_cell.angle_gamma   90.00
#
_symmetry.space_group_name_H-M   'P 1'
#
loop_
_entity.id
_entity.type
_entity.pdbx_description
1 polymer ?
#
loop_
_entity_poly.entity_id
_entity_poly.type
_entity_poly.pdbx_seq_one_letter_code
_entity_poly.pdbx_strand_id
1 'polypeptide(L)'
;MALPRDVGVGLSEREIEIIEHLARGLTNQEIAQVLSISKRTVDNHVSNIFTKTGTRNRVVLINWAMDHGKVCRDGFNCCNLPEPGRQAF
;
A
#
# COMPACT_ATOMS: atom_id res chain seq x y z
N MET A 1 25.53 -2.90 -2.37
CA MET A 1 24.93 -1.87 -3.24
C MET A 1 23.49 -1.67 -2.78
N ALA A 2 23.26 -0.72 -1.88
CA ALA A 2 21.93 -0.43 -1.34
C ALA A 2 21.15 0.35 -2.40
N LEU A 3 19.94 -0.12 -2.74
CA LEU A 3 19.04 0.62 -3.64
C LEU A 3 18.80 2.01 -3.04
N PRO A 4 18.76 3.07 -3.86
CA PRO A 4 18.38 4.40 -3.40
C PRO A 4 17.00 4.25 -2.75
N ARG A 5 16.94 4.41 -1.42
CA ARG A 5 15.68 4.50 -0.70
C ARG A 5 15.05 5.80 -1.18
N ASP A 6 14.24 5.69 -2.23
CA ASP A 6 13.43 6.75 -2.79
C ASP A 6 12.89 7.59 -1.64
N VAL A 7 13.15 8.90 -1.71
CA VAL A 7 12.76 9.90 -0.71
C VAL A 7 11.30 9.62 -0.34
N GLY A 8 11.12 9.04 0.86
CA GLY A 8 9.96 8.23 1.15
C GLY A 8 8.67 9.01 0.92
N VAL A 9 7.87 8.58 -0.05
CA VAL A 9 6.52 9.10 -0.25
C VAL A 9 5.81 9.02 1.10
N GLY A 10 5.50 10.19 1.69
CA GLY A 10 4.91 10.36 3.01
C GLY A 10 3.45 9.91 3.05
N LEU A 11 3.24 8.61 2.93
CA LEU A 11 1.95 7.97 3.14
C LEU A 11 1.67 7.91 4.64
N SER A 12 0.47 8.34 5.01
CA SER A 12 -0.07 8.14 6.36
C SER A 12 -0.35 6.66 6.62
N GLU A 13 -0.44 6.28 7.88
CA GLU A 13 -0.81 4.92 8.29
C GLU A 13 -2.14 4.48 7.65
N ARG A 14 -3.12 5.39 7.63
CA ARG A 14 -4.42 5.12 7.01
C ARG A 14 -4.33 4.89 5.50
N GLU A 15 -3.45 5.60 4.81
CA GLU A 15 -3.21 5.39 3.38
C GLU A 15 -2.53 4.05 3.12
N ILE A 16 -1.58 3.63 3.98
CA ILE A 16 -0.94 2.31 3.90
C ILE A 16 -1.98 1.19 4.10
N GLU A 17 -2.82 1.29 5.13
CA GLU A 17 -3.91 0.34 5.39
C GLU A 17 -4.86 0.20 4.19
N ILE A 18 -5.21 1.31 3.53
CA ILE A 18 -6.02 1.28 2.31
C ILE A 18 -5.30 0.55 1.17
N ILE A 19 -3.99 0.78 0.98
CA ILE A 19 -3.19 0.08 -0.05
C ILE A 19 -3.15 -1.43 0.23
N GLU A 20 -3.05 -1.85 1.51
CA GLU A 20 -3.11 -3.27 1.88
C GLU A 20 -4.43 -3.92 1.49
N HIS A 21 -5.56 -3.26 1.74
CA HIS A 21 -6.86 -3.79 1.34
C HIS A 21 -7.03 -3.81 -0.18
N LEU A 22 -6.54 -2.79 -0.88
CA LEU A 22 -6.53 -2.78 -2.35
C LEU A 22 -5.68 -3.94 -2.92
N ALA A 23 -4.56 -4.27 -2.26
CA ALA A 23 -3.70 -5.40 -2.65
C ALA A 23 -4.37 -6.76 -2.43
N ARG A 24 -5.26 -6.85 -1.43
CA ARG A 24 -6.14 -8.01 -1.19
C ARG A 24 -7.32 -8.10 -2.18
N GLY A 25 -7.43 -7.16 -3.11
CA GLY A 25 -8.46 -7.17 -4.16
C GLY A 25 -9.78 -6.50 -3.79
N LEU A 26 -9.89 -5.91 -2.59
CA LEU A 26 -11.12 -5.26 -2.16
C LEU A 26 -11.43 -4.03 -3.04
N THR A 27 -12.72 -3.77 -3.17
CA THR A 27 -13.29 -2.55 -3.76
C THR A 27 -13.35 -1.43 -2.72
N ASN A 28 -13.43 -0.17 -3.15
CA ASN A 28 -13.56 0.96 -2.23
C ASN A 28 -14.80 0.86 -1.33
N GLN A 29 -15.85 0.17 -1.78
CA GLN A 29 -17.05 -0.08 -0.99
C GLN A 29 -16.79 -1.10 0.13
N GLU A 30 -16.09 -2.20 -0.16
CA GLU A 30 -15.70 -3.19 0.85
C GLU A 30 -14.70 -2.60 1.83
N ILE A 31 -13.74 -1.82 1.36
CA ILE A 31 -12.78 -1.09 2.22
C ILE A 31 -13.55 -0.15 3.16
N ALA A 32 -14.53 0.59 2.65
CA ALA A 32 -15.36 1.47 3.48
C ALA A 32 -16.08 0.71 4.60
N GLN A 33 -16.59 -0.49 4.30
CA GLN A 33 -17.23 -1.36 5.29
C GLN A 33 -16.23 -1.86 6.33
N VAL A 34 -15.10 -2.43 5.89
CA VAL A 34 -14.04 -2.95 6.79
C VAL A 34 -13.53 -1.86 7.73
N LEU A 35 -13.35 -0.66 7.19
CA LEU A 35 -12.77 0.47 7.90
C LEU A 35 -13.79 1.37 8.60
N SER A 36 -15.09 1.02 8.55
CA SER A 36 -16.21 1.76 9.14
C SER A 36 -16.22 3.26 8.79
N ILE A 37 -15.96 3.59 7.52
CA ILE A 37 -15.98 4.96 6.98
C ILE A 37 -16.82 5.02 5.70
N SER A 38 -17.08 6.22 5.18
CA SER A 38 -17.82 6.35 3.92
C SER A 38 -16.97 5.93 2.71
N LYS A 39 -17.60 5.39 1.66
CA LYS A 39 -16.95 5.15 0.35
C LYS A 39 -16.26 6.41 -0.18
N ARG A 40 -16.91 7.57 -0.05
CA ARG A 40 -16.35 8.87 -0.45
C ARG A 40 -15.04 9.18 0.28
N THR A 41 -14.95 8.85 1.56
CA THR A 41 -13.71 9.01 2.33
C THR A 41 -12.61 8.10 1.78
N VAL A 42 -12.92 6.83 1.45
CA VAL A 42 -11.97 5.92 0.79
C VAL A 42 -11.55 6.45 -0.58
N ASP A 43 -12.49 6.91 -1.41
CA ASP A 43 -12.20 7.48 -2.73
C ASP A 43 -11.23 8.69 -2.63
N ASN A 44 -11.42 9.54 -1.62
CA ASN A 44 -10.53 10.67 -1.35
C ASN A 44 -9.11 10.20 -0.95
N HIS A 45 -9.00 9.22 -0.06
CA HIS A 45 -7.70 8.65 0.30
C HIS A 45 -7.00 8.02 -0.91
N VAL A 46 -7.71 7.24 -1.73
CA VAL A 46 -7.15 6.63 -2.95
C VAL A 46 -6.66 7.69 -3.92
N SER A 47 -7.41 8.78 -4.08
CA SER A 47 -7.00 9.92 -4.92
C SER A 47 -5.72 10.57 -4.39
N ASN A 48 -5.62 10.81 -3.08
CA ASN A 48 -4.42 11.36 -2.46
C ASN A 48 -3.22 10.41 -2.60
N ILE A 49 -3.43 9.10 -2.46
CA ILE A 49 -2.39 8.09 -2.68
C ILE A 49 -1.86 8.16 -4.10
N PHE A 50 -2.75 8.23 -5.11
CA PHE A 50 -2.34 8.39 -6.50
C PHE A 50 -1.50 9.65 -6.71
N THR A 51 -1.90 10.79 -6.14
CA THR A 51 -1.13 12.03 -6.21
C THR A 51 0.23 11.90 -5.54
N LYS A 52 0.29 11.31 -4.33
CA LYS A 52 1.54 11.15 -3.56
C LYS A 52 2.53 10.20 -4.23
N THR A 53 2.02 9.11 -4.81
CA THR A 53 2.85 8.07 -5.43
C THR A 53 3.12 8.32 -6.92
N GLY A 54 2.47 9.33 -7.52
CA GLY A 54 2.55 9.59 -8.97
C GLY A 54 1.91 8.49 -9.82
N THR A 55 1.07 7.66 -9.23
CA THR A 55 0.45 6.52 -9.93
C THR A 55 -0.92 6.90 -10.49
N ARG A 56 -1.25 6.34 -11.66
CA ARG A 56 -2.44 6.76 -12.43
C ARG A 56 -3.67 5.88 -12.25
N ASN A 57 -3.50 4.68 -11.70
CA ASN A 57 -4.59 3.74 -11.49
C ASN A 57 -4.21 2.69 -10.44
N ARG A 58 -5.20 1.91 -10.02
CA ARG A 58 -5.03 0.89 -8.97
C ARG A 58 -3.94 -0.13 -9.29
N VAL A 59 -3.82 -0.58 -10.54
CA VAL A 59 -2.85 -1.63 -10.91
C VAL A 59 -1.43 -1.07 -10.80
N VAL A 60 -1.21 0.13 -11.31
CA VAL A 60 0.09 0.81 -11.21
C VAL A 60 0.43 1.12 -9.74
N LEU A 61 -0.55 1.53 -8.93
CA LEU A 61 -0.37 1.74 -7.49
C LEU A 61 0.05 0.46 -6.76
N ILE A 62 -0.60 -0.66 -7.06
CA ILE A 62 -0.28 -1.92 -6.39
C ILE A 62 1.12 -2.42 -6.78
N ASN A 63 1.53 -2.27 -8.04
CA ASN A 63 2.91 -2.56 -8.44
C ASN A 63 3.91 -1.63 -7.72
N TRP A 64 3.65 -0.32 -7.71
CA TRP A 64 4.48 0.65 -6.99
C TRP A 64 4.62 0.27 -5.50
N ALA A 65 3.52 -0.10 -4.86
CA ALA A 65 3.50 -0.48 -3.46
C ALA A 65 4.31 -1.76 -3.19
N MET A 66 4.32 -2.74 -4.11
CA MET A 66 5.19 -3.91 -4.01
C MET A 66 6.66 -3.55 -4.21
N ASP A 67 6.98 -2.77 -5.25
CA ASP A 67 8.36 -2.36 -5.59
C ASP A 67 9.01 -1.56 -4.44
N HIS A 68 8.20 -0.83 -3.68
CA HIS A 68 8.63 0.00 -2.55
C HIS A 68 8.43 -0.67 -1.18
N GLY A 69 8.09 -1.97 -1.15
CA GLY A 69 7.96 -2.75 0.08
C GLY A 69 6.85 -2.28 1.02
N LYS A 70 5.80 -1.65 0.49
CA LYS A 70 4.63 -1.17 1.24
C LYS A 70 3.59 -2.26 1.47
N VAL A 71 3.49 -3.23 0.57
CA VAL A 71 2.55 -4.37 0.67
C VAL A 71 3.18 -5.65 0.15
N CYS A 72 2.65 -6.78 0.61
CA CYS A 72 3.02 -8.12 0.19
C CYS A 72 1.76 -8.95 -0.09
N ARG A 73 1.79 -9.76 -1.14
CA ARG A 73 0.63 -10.58 -1.53
C ARG A 73 1.02 -12.05 -1.63
N ASP A 74 0.35 -12.90 -0.85
CA ASP A 74 0.37 -14.37 -0.98
C ASP A 74 1.79 -14.98 -1.09
N GLY A 75 2.79 -14.40 -0.41
CA GLY A 75 4.19 -14.86 -0.44
C GLY A 75 5.00 -14.45 -1.67
N PHE A 76 4.40 -13.75 -2.66
CA PHE A 76 5.11 -13.19 -3.80
C PHE A 76 5.69 -11.80 -3.48
N ASN A 77 6.91 -11.54 -3.96
CA ASN A 77 7.67 -10.29 -3.78
C ASN A 77 7.85 -9.82 -2.32
N CYS A 78 7.76 -10.73 -1.35
CA CYS A 78 7.91 -10.46 0.08
C CYS A 78 9.36 -10.25 0.54
N CYS A 79 10.31 -10.14 -0.41
CA CYS A 79 11.75 -10.22 -0.16
C CYS A 79 12.33 -9.11 0.74
N ASN A 80 11.52 -8.18 1.26
CA ASN A 80 12.02 -7.07 2.07
C ASN A 80 11.08 -6.56 3.17
N LEU A 81 10.01 -7.28 3.53
CA LEU A 81 9.33 -6.95 4.79
C LEU A 81 10.16 -7.55 5.93
N PRO A 82 10.66 -6.76 6.89
CA PRO A 82 11.28 -7.32 8.08
C PRO A 82 10.22 -8.15 8.79
N GLU A 83 10.43 -9.47 8.85
CA GLU A 83 9.57 -10.33 9.66
C GLU A 83 9.61 -9.81 11.11
N PRO A 84 8.48 -9.54 11.77
CA PRO A 84 8.48 -9.17 13.18
C PRO A 84 8.98 -10.37 13.98
N GLY A 85 10.27 -10.35 14.34
CA GLY A 85 10.88 -11.34 15.25
C GLY A 85 11.97 -12.25 14.67
N ARG A 86 12.40 -12.10 13.41
CA ARG A 86 13.52 -12.92 12.89
C ARG A 86 14.85 -12.19 13.05
N GLN A 87 15.54 -12.48 14.15
CA GLN A 87 16.96 -12.12 14.29
C GLN A 87 17.76 -12.92 13.26
N ALA A 88 18.46 -12.21 12.36
CA ALA A 88 19.47 -12.82 11.52
C ALA A 88 20.66 -13.24 12.40
N PHE A 89 21.08 -14.50 12.30
CA PHE A 89 22.33 -15.00 12.88
C PHE A 89 23.53 -14.51 12.06
#